data_AF-A0A9W6VAB1-F1
#
_entry.id   AF-A0A9W6VAB1-F1
#
_cell.length_a   1.000
_cell.length_b   1.000
_cell.length_c   1.000
_cell.angle_alpha   90.00
_cell.angle_beta   90.00
_cell.angle_gamma   90.00
#
_symmetry.space_group_name_H-M   'P 1'
#
loop_
_entity.id
_entity.type
_entity.pdbx_description
1 polymer ?
#
loop_
_entity_poly.entity_id
_entity_poly.type
_entity_poly.pdbx_seq_one_letter_code
_entity_poly.pdbx_strand_id
1 'polypeptide(L)' 'MRVTIDGVPSQAAQGQTVAGALLAAGRTSWRTTRHAGKPRGVFCGIGVCFDCLVTVNGVADVRACQRVLVDGDDIRTEEP' A
#
# COMPACT_ATOMS: atom_id res chain seq x y z
N MET A 1 -15.54 1.86 -4.43
CA MET A 1 -15.04 3.15 -3.88
C MET A 1 -13.85 3.60 -4.71
N ARG A 2 -13.65 4.90 -4.84
CA ARG A 2 -12.58 5.51 -5.64
C ARG A 2 -11.41 5.83 -4.73
N VAL A 3 -10.22 5.40 -5.13
CA VAL A 3 -8.96 5.74 -4.46
C VAL A 3 -7.94 6.13 -5.52
N THR A 4 -6.86 6.77 -5.12
CA THR A 4 -5.76 7.10 -6.01
C THR A 4 -4.53 6.31 -5.56
N ILE A 5 -3.88 5.60 -6.48
CA ILE A 5 -2.62 4.90 -6.23
C ILE A 5 -1.56 5.53 -7.13
N ASP A 6 -0.58 6.20 -6.53
CA ASP A 6 0.52 6.86 -7.25
C ASP A 6 0.03 7.83 -8.33
N GLY A 7 -1.04 8.57 -8.03
CA GLY A 7 -1.68 9.49 -8.97
C GLY A 7 -2.64 8.84 -9.98
N VAL A 8 -2.77 7.50 -9.98
CA VAL A 8 -3.67 6.76 -10.86
C VAL A 8 -5.00 6.44 -10.15
N PRO A 9 -6.14 6.95 -10.63
CA PRO A 9 -7.44 6.60 -10.08
C PRO A 9 -7.73 5.10 -10.22
N SER A 10 -8.18 4.48 -9.14
CA SER A 10 -8.43 3.05 -9.05
C SER A 10 -9.76 2.77 -8.34
N GLN A 11 -10.43 1.68 -8.73
CA GLN A 11 -11.60 1.16 -8.03
C GLN A 11 -11.15 0.17 -6.95
N ALA A 12 -11.65 0.34 -5.73
CA ALA A 12 -11.45 -0.58 -4.63
C ALA A 12 -12.81 -1.06 -4.07
N ALA A 13 -12.81 -2.26 -3.50
CA ALA A 13 -13.97 -2.82 -2.81
C ALA A 13 -14.05 -2.23 -1.39
N GLN A 14 -15.28 -2.03 -0.90
CA GLN A 14 -15.49 -1.61 0.49
C GLN A 14 -14.94 -2.67 1.45
N GLY A 15 -14.25 -2.24 2.51
CA GLY A 15 -13.62 -3.13 3.49
C GLY A 15 -12.27 -3.72 3.05
N GLN A 16 -11.81 -3.44 1.83
CA GLN A 16 -10.47 -3.82 1.37
C GLN A 16 -9.41 -3.01 2.11
N THR A 17 -8.26 -3.63 2.42
CA THR A 17 -7.10 -2.93 2.94
C THR A 17 -6.30 -2.26 1.83
N VAL A 18 -5.43 -1.31 2.18
CA VAL A 18 -4.51 -0.69 1.21
C VAL A 18 -3.65 -1.75 0.52
N ALA A 19 -3.13 -2.73 1.27
CA ALA A 19 -2.38 -3.84 0.69
C ALA A 19 -3.23 -4.68 -0.27
N GLY A 20 -4.50 -4.91 0.07
CA GLY A 20 -5.44 -5.60 -0.80
C GLY A 20 -5.65 -4.86 -2.12
N ALA A 21 -5.75 -3.53 -2.12
CA ALA A 21 -5.90 -2.75 -3.35
C ALA A 21 -4.62 -2.75 -4.20
N LEU A 22 -3.45 -2.65 -3.57
CA LEU A 22 -2.17 -2.76 -4.28
C LEU A 22 -2.02 -4.12 -4.97
N LEU A 23 -2.35 -5.22 -4.27
CA LEU A 23 -2.36 -6.56 -4.85
C LEU A 23 -3.35 -6.69 -6.01
N ALA A 24 -4.57 -6.14 -5.86
CA ALA A 24 -5.57 -6.15 -6.92
C ALA A 24 -5.14 -5.33 -8.16
N ALA A 25 -4.32 -4.30 -7.96
CA ALA A 25 -3.67 -3.54 -9.02
C ALA A 25 -2.42 -4.23 -9.59
N GLY A 26 -2.12 -5.48 -9.19
CA GLY A 26 -0.97 -6.26 -9.67
C GLY A 26 0.37 -5.88 -9.03
N ARG A 27 0.39 -5.01 -8.01
CA ARG A 27 1.61 -4.60 -7.30
C ARG A 27 1.90 -5.57 -6.17
N THR A 28 2.98 -6.33 -6.31
CA THR A 28 3.49 -7.25 -5.26
C THR A 28 4.69 -6.68 -4.48
N SER A 29 5.30 -5.61 -5.01
CA SER A 29 6.36 -4.82 -4.38
C SER A 29 6.09 -3.33 -4.62
N TRP A 30 6.31 -2.51 -3.60
CA TRP A 30 6.02 -1.07 -3.64
C TRP A 30 6.93 -0.24 -2.73
N ARG A 31 8.00 -0.86 -2.24
CA ARG A 31 9.16 -0.21 -1.65
C ARG A 31 10.37 -1.12 -1.73
N THR A 32 11.55 -0.59 -1.39
CA THR A 32 12.77 -1.39 -1.30
C THR A 32 13.49 -1.22 0.03
N THR A 33 14.32 -2.19 0.40
CA THR A 33 15.19 -2.02 1.58
C THR A 33 16.28 -0.98 1.30
N ARG A 34 16.51 -0.06 2.24
CA ARG A 34 17.50 1.04 2.13
C ARG A 34 18.91 0.67 1.66
N HIS A 35 19.42 -0.52 2.01
CA HIS A 35 20.83 -0.89 1.73
C HIS A 35 21.00 -1.79 0.50
N ALA A 36 20.10 -2.76 0.32
CA ALA A 36 20.26 -3.81 -0.69
C ALA A 36 19.20 -3.73 -1.80
N GLY A 37 18.35 -2.70 -1.81
CA GLY A 37 17.30 -2.53 -2.83
C GLY A 37 16.31 -3.69 -2.93
N LYS A 38 16.22 -4.56 -1.92
CA LYS A 38 15.38 -5.76 -1.99
C LYS A 38 13.91 -5.35 -2.00
N PRO A 39 13.10 -5.90 -2.92
CA PRO A 39 11.68 -5.56 -3.04
C PRO A 39 10.94 -5.90 -1.76
N ARG A 40 10.02 -5.02 -1.36
CA ARG A 40 9.16 -5.18 -0.18
C ARG A 40 7.72 -4.83 -0.53
N GLY A 41 6.82 -5.58 0.08
CA GLY A 41 5.38 -5.46 -0.06
C GLY A 41 4.68 -6.18 1.09
N VAL A 42 3.47 -6.66 0.86
CA VAL A 42 2.76 -7.46 1.86
C VAL A 42 3.39 -8.84 1.99
N PHE A 43 3.71 -9.21 3.23
CA PHE A 43 4.28 -10.52 3.57
C PHE A 43 3.46 -11.19 4.68
N CYS A 44 3.50 -10.66 5.92
CA CYS A 44 2.81 -11.29 7.04
C CYS A 44 1.30 -11.07 7.06
N GLY A 45 0.78 -10.01 6.42
CA GLY A 45 -0.64 -9.63 6.45
C GLY A 45 -1.19 -9.13 7.80
N ILE A 46 -0.47 -9.38 8.91
CA ILE A 46 -0.94 -9.12 10.29
C ILE A 46 -0.26 -7.92 10.96
N GLY A 47 0.62 -7.20 10.24
CA GLY A 47 1.22 -5.95 10.70
C GLY A 47 2.51 -6.06 11.53
N VAL A 48 3.08 -7.26 11.69
CA VAL A 48 4.29 -7.46 12.53
C VAL A 48 5.62 -7.26 11.79
N CYS A 49 5.66 -7.41 10.46
CA CYS A 49 6.93 -7.40 9.71
C CYS A 49 7.39 -6.01 9.23
N PHE A 50 6.48 -5.04 9.17
CA PHE A 50 6.76 -3.68 8.65
C PHE A 50 7.28 -3.63 7.21
N ASP A 51 7.07 -4.67 6.39
CA ASP A 51 7.52 -4.65 4.98
C ASP A 51 6.55 -3.92 4.05
N CYS A 52 5.28 -3.79 4.44
CA CYS A 52 4.20 -3.23 3.63
C CYS A 52 3.96 -1.73 3.88
N LEU A 53 5.00 -0.95 4.18
CA LEU A 53 4.81 0.49 4.46
C LEU A 53 4.49 1.27 3.19
N VAL A 54 3.62 2.26 3.34
CA VAL A 54 3.20 3.22 2.32
C VAL A 54 2.88 4.55 3.00
N THR A 55 2.68 5.60 2.19
CA THR A 55 2.06 6.85 2.65
C THR A 55 0.58 6.87 2.25
N VAL A 56 -0.31 7.21 3.18
CA VAL A 56 -1.75 7.39 2.89
C VAL A 56 -2.19 8.76 3.34
N ASN A 57 -2.73 9.57 2.42
CA ASN A 57 -3.19 10.95 2.69
C ASN A 57 -2.12 11.81 3.40
N GLY A 58 -0.86 11.66 2.99
CA GLY A 58 0.28 12.37 3.58
C GLY A 58 0.81 11.79 4.90
N VAL A 59 0.18 10.74 5.46
CA VAL A 59 0.67 10.03 6.65
C VAL A 59 1.62 8.92 6.23
N ALA A 60 2.90 9.05 6.58
CA ALA A 60 3.95 8.07 6.28
C ALA A 60 3.89 6.83 7.20
N ASP A 61 4.67 5.81 6.84
CA ASP A 61 4.86 4.57 7.62
C ASP A 61 3.56 3.82 7.96
N VAL A 62 2.54 3.96 7.11
CA VAL A 62 1.27 3.27 7.27
C VAL A 62 1.45 1.82 6.86
N ARG A 63 1.10 0.89 7.76
CA ARG A 63 1.06 -0.54 7.43
C ARG A 63 -0.11 -0.82 6.49
N ALA A 64 0.17 -0.98 5.20
CA ALA A 64 -0.85 -1.20 4.18
C ALA A 64 -1.77 -2.40 4.48
N CYS A 65 -1.24 -3.44 5.15
CA CYS A 65 -2.02 -4.62 5.53
C CYS A 65 -3.02 -4.39 6.67
N GLN A 66 -2.92 -3.29 7.41
CA GLN A 66 -3.79 -2.99 8.55
C GLN A 66 -4.72 -1.77 8.30
N ARG A 67 -4.41 -0.92 7.32
CA ARG A 67 -5.27 0.22 6.96
C ARG A 67 -6.37 -0.24 5.99
N VAL A 68 -7.60 -0.33 6.50
CA VAL A 68 -8.82 -0.46 5.67
C VAL A 68 -9.04 0.82 4.90
N LEU A 69 -9.33 0.74 3.61
CA LEU A 69 -9.51 1.92 2.74
C LEU A 69 -10.78 2.72 3.07
N VAL A 70 -10.71 4.01 2.80
CA VAL A 70 -11.84 4.95 2.79
C VAL A 70 -11.93 5.61 1.41
N ASP A 71 -13.15 5.91 0.96
CA ASP A 71 -13.36 6.59 -0.34
C ASP A 71 -12.58 7.90 -0.38
N GLY A 72 -11.85 8.11 -1.48
CA GLY A 72 -10.98 9.27 -1.68
C GLY A 72 -9.55 9.13 -1.16
N ASP A 73 -9.16 8.00 -0.54
CA ASP A 73 -7.77 7.80 -0.08
C ASP A 73 -6.76 7.98 -1.25
N ASP A 74 -5.70 8.76 -1.00
CA ASP A 74 -4.50 8.89 -1.84
C ASP A 74 -3.37 8.05 -1.25
N ILE A 75 -2.96 7.03 -1.98
CA ILE A 75 -1.95 6.05 -1.59
C ILE A 75 -0.69 6.32 -2.41
N ARG A 76 0.42 6.57 -1.72
CA ARG A 76 1.73 6.76 -2.34
C ARG A 76 2.67 5.65 -1.92
N THR A 77 3.20 4.97 -2.92
CA THR A 77 4.23 3.96 -2.78
C THR A 77 5.62 4.59 -2.91
N GLU A 78 6.62 3.89 -2.39
CA GLU A 78 8.02 4.24 -2.60
C GLU A 78 8.47 3.41 -3.81
N GLU A 79 8.03 3.76 -5.02
CA GLU A 79 8.47 3.03 -6.22
C GLU A 79 10.01 2.91 -6.24
N PRO A 80 10.58 1.73 -6.57
CA PRO A 80 12.03 1.54 -6.73
C PRO A 80 12.65 2.47 -7.77
#